data_AF-A0A1X0XYU6-F1
#
_entry.id   AF-A0A1X0XYU6-F1
#
_cell.length_a   1.000
_cell.length_b   1.000
_cell.length_c   1.000
_cell.angle_alpha   90.00
_cell.angle_beta   90.00
_cell.angle_gamma   90.00
#
_symmetry.space_group_name_H-M   'P 1'
#
loop_
_entity.id
_entity.type
_entity.pdbx_description
1 polymer ?
#
loop_
_entity_poly.entity_id
_entity_poly.type
_entity_poly.pdbx_seq_one_letter_code
_entity_poly.pdbx_strand_id
1 'polypeptide(L)'
;MMKHLAAKLVSIAAVVALMSGCSLESLSATSGVVNVVIGYQSKTINTVTAGTLLRAQGYLEHRLADITARTGTKYAVRWQDYDTGAPITAQMLAEKIDIGSMGDYPMLINGSKTQANPLAKTEIVSITGYNPKGALNMVVVTPGSSATTLSDLAGSKVSASVGSAGHGTLMRALDRAGVRGVEVLNQQPQVGASALESGQVQGLSQFVAWPGLLVFQGKAKLLYDGAELNVPTLHGVVVRRAYAAAHPEVLAAFLQAQLDATDFLNSKPLEAARIVAQASGLPPEVVYLYNGPGGTSFDTTLKPSLIEALKNDVPYLKSIGDFAELDVSGFVQDAPLRAVFGARGLNYDTVRTATANPSALRGDPARASELWLDGTESTQTAADPTSLLRAIRDATARGGKVRAAYIPDAELGTRWFADKAVWVQDGPNYLPFGTPAGAHRYLAAHPGSAIVNYQQALGGSV
;
A
#
# COMPACT_ATOMS: atom_id res chain seq x y z
N MET A 1 46.08 -61.08 -10.78
CA MET A 1 46.77 -61.83 -11.85
C MET A 1 46.26 -61.36 -13.20
N MET A 2 47.20 -61.01 -14.08
CA MET A 2 47.16 -61.05 -15.56
C MET A 2 45.84 -60.69 -16.26
N LYS A 3 45.77 -59.52 -16.92
CA LYS A 3 46.23 -59.29 -18.31
C LYS A 3 45.65 -60.30 -19.29
N HIS A 4 44.76 -59.83 -20.17
CA HIS A 4 44.66 -60.20 -21.58
C HIS A 4 43.77 -59.13 -22.25
N LEU A 5 44.00 -58.64 -23.45
CA LEU A 5 45.11 -58.69 -24.39
C LEU A 5 44.77 -57.54 -25.37
N ALA A 6 45.76 -56.72 -25.72
CA ALA A 6 45.59 -55.61 -26.63
C ALA A 6 45.55 -56.07 -28.10
N ALA A 7 44.71 -55.44 -28.91
CA ALA A 7 45.00 -54.96 -30.28
C ALA A 7 43.67 -54.61 -30.97
N LYS A 8 43.52 -53.61 -31.84
CA LYS A 8 44.30 -52.48 -32.35
C LYS A 8 43.29 -51.78 -33.26
N LEU A 9 43.19 -50.45 -33.24
CA LEU A 9 42.99 -49.64 -34.45
C LEU A 9 43.06 -48.15 -34.09
N VAL A 10 44.04 -47.49 -34.69
CA VAL A 10 44.35 -46.07 -34.58
C VAL A 10 43.50 -45.34 -35.62
N SER A 11 42.75 -44.33 -35.17
CA SER A 11 42.28 -43.23 -36.02
C SER A 11 42.30 -41.94 -35.20
N ILE A 12 43.14 -41.00 -35.63
CA ILE A 12 43.22 -39.63 -35.14
C ILE A 12 41.93 -38.91 -35.55
N ALA A 13 41.18 -38.37 -34.59
CA ALA A 13 40.08 -37.45 -34.85
C ALA A 13 40.29 -36.16 -34.04
N ALA A 14 40.35 -35.05 -34.75
CA ALA A 14 40.44 -33.70 -34.22
C ALA A 14 39.22 -33.39 -33.34
N VAL A 15 39.48 -32.96 -32.10
CA VAL A 15 38.43 -32.45 -31.19
C VAL A 15 38.14 -31.00 -31.58
N VAL A 16 37.02 -30.80 -32.26
CA VAL A 16 36.39 -29.47 -32.41
C VAL A 16 35.72 -29.15 -31.08
N ALA A 17 36.16 -28.05 -30.45
CA ALA A 17 35.52 -27.48 -29.29
C ALA A 17 34.14 -26.90 -29.67
N LEU A 18 33.07 -27.53 -29.19
CA LEU A 18 31.74 -26.95 -29.18
C LEU A 18 31.52 -26.27 -27.82
N MET A 19 31.61 -24.94 -27.83
CA MET A 19 31.08 -24.13 -26.75
C MET A 19 29.55 -24.23 -26.77
N SER A 20 28.98 -24.89 -25.78
CA SER A 20 27.54 -24.86 -25.50
C SER A 20 27.20 -23.51 -24.86
N GLY A 21 27.10 -22.48 -25.69
CA GLY A 21 26.39 -21.26 -25.33
C GLY A 21 24.90 -21.58 -25.24
N CYS A 22 24.38 -21.71 -24.02
CA CYS A 22 22.94 -21.66 -23.80
C CYS A 22 22.50 -20.21 -23.98
N SER A 23 21.93 -19.98 -25.16
CA SER A 23 21.34 -18.75 -25.65
C SER A 23 20.34 -18.13 -24.69
N LEU A 24 20.42 -16.81 -24.58
CA LEU A 24 19.28 -15.96 -24.27
C LEU A 24 18.17 -16.25 -25.27
N GLU A 25 17.12 -16.94 -24.82
CA GLU A 25 15.83 -16.87 -25.48
C GLU A 25 15.20 -15.52 -25.14
N SER A 26 15.47 -14.55 -25.99
CA SER A 26 14.52 -13.50 -26.32
C SER A 26 13.18 -14.16 -26.63
N LEU A 27 12.27 -14.15 -25.66
CA LEU A 27 10.88 -14.52 -25.81
C LEU A 27 10.31 -13.75 -27.00
N SER A 28 10.22 -14.46 -28.12
CA SER A 28 9.63 -13.98 -29.35
C SER A 28 8.20 -13.56 -29.06
N ALA A 29 7.85 -12.33 -29.42
CA ALA A 29 6.47 -11.93 -29.62
C ALA A 29 5.84 -12.95 -30.57
N THR A 30 4.94 -13.80 -30.08
CA THR A 30 4.04 -14.56 -30.95
C THR A 30 3.34 -13.56 -31.86
N SER A 31 3.55 -13.68 -33.18
CA SER A 31 2.93 -12.80 -34.16
C SER A 31 1.41 -12.76 -33.93
N GLY A 32 0.87 -11.55 -33.76
CA GLY A 32 -0.58 -11.34 -33.60
C GLY A 32 -1.14 -11.39 -32.17
N VAL A 33 -0.30 -11.42 -31.12
CA VAL A 33 -0.76 -11.28 -29.71
C VAL A 33 -0.15 -10.04 -29.07
N VAL A 34 -0.98 -9.15 -28.53
CA VAL A 34 -0.57 -7.98 -27.76
C VAL A 34 -0.29 -8.40 -26.32
N ASN A 35 0.95 -8.24 -25.86
CA ASN A 35 1.31 -8.49 -24.46
C ASN A 35 0.90 -7.29 -23.59
N VAL A 36 0.36 -7.56 -22.40
CA VAL A 36 0.02 -6.56 -21.39
C VAL A 36 0.71 -6.95 -20.08
N VAL A 37 1.84 -6.32 -19.76
CA VAL A 37 2.62 -6.66 -18.56
C VAL A 37 2.40 -5.63 -17.46
N ILE A 38 1.90 -6.10 -16.32
CA ILE A 38 1.51 -5.25 -15.20
C ILE A 38 2.35 -5.57 -13.97
N GLY A 39 3.09 -4.57 -13.49
CA GLY A 39 3.78 -4.61 -12.20
C GLY A 39 2.87 -4.14 -11.09
N TYR A 40 2.64 -4.98 -10.09
CA TYR A 40 1.83 -4.64 -8.92
C TYR A 40 2.49 -5.12 -7.62
N GLN A 41 1.94 -4.71 -6.48
CA GLN A 41 2.44 -5.07 -5.16
C GLN A 41 1.34 -5.77 -4.37
N SER A 42 1.38 -7.10 -4.27
CA SER A 42 0.25 -7.90 -3.76
C SER A 42 -0.13 -7.62 -2.30
N LYS A 43 0.84 -7.17 -1.49
CA LYS A 43 0.71 -6.90 -0.05
C LYS A 43 0.62 -5.41 0.30
N THR A 44 0.59 -4.53 -0.71
CA THR A 44 0.40 -3.08 -0.51
C THR A 44 -1.08 -2.75 -0.68
N ILE A 45 -1.79 -2.51 0.42
CA ILE A 45 -3.26 -2.48 0.40
C ILE A 45 -3.82 -1.29 -0.37
N ASN A 46 -3.11 -0.17 -0.39
CA ASN A 46 -3.44 1.05 -1.09
C ASN A 46 -3.33 0.94 -2.63
N THR A 47 -2.77 -0.15 -3.18
CA THR A 47 -2.69 -0.39 -4.64
C THR A 47 -3.65 -1.46 -5.15
N VAL A 48 -4.49 -2.05 -4.29
CA VAL A 48 -5.26 -3.25 -4.63
C VAL A 48 -6.21 -3.06 -5.83
N THR A 49 -6.71 -1.84 -6.06
CA THR A 49 -7.63 -1.52 -7.17
C THR A 49 -6.93 -1.51 -8.54
N ALA A 50 -5.59 -1.49 -8.58
CA ALA A 50 -4.77 -1.64 -9.79
C ALA A 50 -3.85 -2.86 -9.71
N GLY A 51 -4.18 -3.82 -8.84
CA GLY A 51 -3.35 -4.97 -8.53
C GLY A 51 -4.19 -6.14 -8.01
N THR A 52 -4.02 -6.49 -6.73
CA THR A 52 -4.58 -7.71 -6.12
C THR A 52 -6.08 -7.91 -6.36
N LEU A 53 -6.90 -6.88 -6.14
CA LEU A 53 -8.35 -6.99 -6.29
C LEU A 53 -8.76 -7.03 -7.77
N LEU A 54 -8.21 -6.12 -8.59
CA LEU A 54 -8.47 -6.08 -10.02
C LEU A 54 -8.14 -7.43 -10.68
N ARG A 55 -6.97 -7.99 -10.35
CA ARG A 55 -6.50 -9.30 -10.82
C ARG A 55 -7.39 -10.44 -10.34
N ALA A 56 -7.73 -10.48 -9.04
CA ALA A 56 -8.55 -11.56 -8.48
C ALA A 56 -9.96 -11.60 -9.09
N GLN A 57 -10.50 -10.44 -9.47
CA GLN A 57 -11.79 -10.32 -10.14
C GLN A 57 -11.73 -10.56 -11.65
N GLY A 58 -10.54 -10.62 -12.26
CA GLY A 58 -10.37 -10.80 -13.71
C GLY A 58 -10.89 -9.62 -14.55
N TYR A 59 -11.09 -8.44 -13.96
CA TYR A 59 -11.77 -7.33 -14.64
C TYR A 59 -11.07 -6.88 -15.92
N LEU A 60 -9.73 -6.87 -15.94
CA LEU A 60 -8.99 -6.51 -17.15
C LEU A 60 -9.14 -7.58 -18.24
N GLU A 61 -8.97 -8.85 -17.87
CA GLU A 61 -9.06 -9.99 -18.78
C GLU A 61 -10.44 -10.04 -19.44
N HIS A 62 -11.51 -9.81 -18.69
CA HIS A 62 -12.87 -9.72 -19.22
C HIS A 62 -13.01 -8.57 -20.23
N ARG A 63 -12.52 -7.37 -19.91
CA ARG A 63 -12.60 -6.22 -20.82
C ARG A 63 -11.79 -6.40 -22.09
N LEU A 64 -10.62 -7.03 -22.01
CA LEU A 64 -9.80 -7.36 -23.17
C LEU A 64 -10.46 -8.45 -24.02
N ALA A 65 -11.12 -9.44 -23.41
CA ALA A 65 -11.89 -10.45 -24.12
C ALA A 65 -13.05 -9.84 -24.93
N ASP A 66 -13.74 -8.83 -24.39
CA ASP A 66 -14.78 -8.08 -25.12
C ASP A 66 -14.22 -7.30 -26.32
N ILE A 67 -12.97 -6.81 -26.22
CA ILE A 67 -12.27 -6.21 -27.36
C ILE A 67 -11.93 -7.29 -28.38
N THR A 68 -11.36 -8.42 -27.95
CA THR A 68 -11.05 -9.57 -28.81
C THR A 68 -12.27 -10.04 -29.59
N ALA A 69 -13.44 -10.15 -28.95
CA ALA A 69 -14.68 -10.59 -29.60
C ALA A 69 -15.13 -9.64 -30.73
N ARG A 70 -14.82 -8.34 -30.62
CA ARG A 70 -15.20 -7.33 -31.62
C ARG A 70 -14.17 -7.13 -32.71
N THR A 71 -12.87 -7.27 -32.41
CA THR A 71 -11.79 -6.89 -33.34
C THR A 71 -10.95 -8.07 -33.82
N GLY A 72 -11.02 -9.22 -33.15
CA GLY A 72 -10.14 -10.36 -33.38
C GLY A 72 -8.73 -10.21 -32.78
N THR A 73 -8.40 -9.04 -32.19
CA THR A 73 -7.10 -8.81 -31.54
C THR A 73 -6.95 -9.69 -30.31
N LYS A 74 -5.86 -10.44 -30.20
CA LYS A 74 -5.59 -11.30 -29.03
C LYS A 74 -4.69 -10.58 -28.03
N TYR A 75 -5.00 -10.72 -26.75
CA TYR A 75 -4.23 -10.13 -25.65
C TYR A 75 -3.69 -11.21 -24.71
N ALA A 76 -2.49 -10.99 -24.17
CA ALA A 76 -1.89 -11.83 -23.14
C ALA A 76 -1.51 -10.98 -21.93
N VAL A 77 -2.30 -11.08 -20.85
CA VAL A 77 -2.06 -10.35 -19.60
C VAL A 77 -1.07 -11.12 -18.73
N ARG A 78 -0.03 -10.42 -18.25
CA ARG A 78 0.98 -10.94 -17.33
C ARG A 78 1.09 -10.05 -16.11
N TRP A 79 0.67 -10.58 -14.96
CA TRP A 79 0.82 -9.94 -13.67
C TRP A 79 2.17 -10.31 -13.05
N GLN A 80 2.96 -9.31 -12.66
CA GLN A 80 4.24 -9.48 -11.99
C GLN A 80 4.18 -8.82 -10.61
N ASP A 81 4.38 -9.61 -9.58
CA ASP A 81 4.29 -9.19 -8.18
C ASP A 81 5.65 -8.75 -7.64
N TYR A 82 5.67 -7.64 -6.91
CA TYR A 82 6.87 -7.05 -6.32
C TYR A 82 6.59 -6.51 -4.91
N ASP A 83 7.62 -6.53 -4.05
CA ASP A 83 7.48 -6.04 -2.68
C ASP A 83 7.45 -4.51 -2.58
N THR A 84 8.10 -3.82 -3.51
CA THR A 84 8.21 -2.35 -3.53
C THR A 84 8.14 -1.79 -4.95
N GLY A 85 8.00 -0.47 -5.08
CA GLY A 85 8.00 0.20 -6.38
C GLY A 85 9.37 0.25 -7.07
N ALA A 86 10.48 0.11 -6.35
CA ALA A 86 11.82 0.19 -6.93
C ALA A 86 12.10 -0.94 -7.97
N PRO A 87 11.80 -2.22 -7.68
CA PRO A 87 11.83 -3.29 -8.69
C PRO A 87 10.92 -3.02 -9.89
N ILE A 88 9.70 -2.50 -9.69
CA ILE A 88 8.79 -2.15 -10.80
C ILE A 88 9.45 -1.11 -11.70
N THR A 89 10.04 -0.06 -11.11
CA THR A 89 10.78 0.97 -11.85
C THR A 89 11.94 0.40 -12.65
N ALA A 90 12.73 -0.51 -12.07
CA ALA A 90 13.83 -1.14 -12.79
C ALA A 90 13.34 -1.95 -14.01
N GLN A 91 12.21 -2.64 -13.90
CA GLN A 91 11.64 -3.40 -15.02
C GLN A 91 10.97 -2.51 -16.07
N MET A 92 10.33 -1.40 -15.68
CA MET A 92 9.78 -0.43 -16.63
C MET A 92 10.89 0.28 -17.40
N LEU A 93 12.01 0.62 -16.74
CA LEU A 93 13.20 1.16 -17.39
C LEU A 93 13.79 0.19 -18.41
N ALA A 94 13.72 -1.11 -18.12
CA ALA A 94 14.10 -2.19 -19.02
C ALA A 94 13.01 -2.58 -20.02
N GLU A 95 11.91 -1.83 -20.11
CA GLU A 95 10.79 -2.03 -21.04
C GLU A 95 10.07 -3.39 -20.87
N LYS A 96 10.22 -4.02 -19.70
CA LYS A 96 9.62 -5.33 -19.35
C LYS A 96 8.26 -5.23 -18.66
N ILE A 97 7.89 -4.04 -18.18
CA ILE A 97 6.58 -3.74 -17.60
C ILE A 97 5.98 -2.56 -18.36
N ASP A 98 4.70 -2.67 -18.70
CA ASP A 98 3.96 -1.66 -19.45
C ASP A 98 3.20 -0.71 -18.53
N ILE A 99 2.55 -1.27 -17.51
CA ILE A 99 1.75 -0.57 -16.50
C ILE A 99 2.26 -0.94 -15.12
N GLY A 100 2.56 0.04 -14.27
CA GLY A 100 3.05 -0.18 -12.90
C GLY A 100 2.16 0.51 -11.88
N SER A 101 1.86 -0.15 -10.76
CA SER A 101 1.20 0.48 -9.60
C SER A 101 2.14 0.58 -8.41
N MET A 102 2.27 1.79 -7.85
CA MET A 102 3.21 2.10 -6.76
C MET A 102 2.84 3.40 -6.02
N GLY A 103 3.54 3.69 -4.92
CA GLY A 103 3.40 4.93 -4.14
C GLY A 103 3.94 6.20 -4.83
N ASP A 104 3.54 7.35 -4.31
CA ASP A 104 4.08 8.69 -4.60
C ASP A 104 5.59 8.74 -4.85
N TYR A 105 6.41 8.36 -3.85
CA TYR A 105 7.88 8.42 -3.98
C TYR A 105 8.41 7.54 -5.13
N PRO A 106 8.07 6.24 -5.23
CA PRO A 106 8.52 5.44 -6.35
C PRO A 106 7.93 5.86 -7.70
N MET A 107 6.73 6.44 -7.77
CA MET A 107 6.20 7.01 -9.03
C MET A 107 7.07 8.18 -9.51
N LEU A 108 7.48 9.08 -8.61
CA LEU A 108 8.37 10.19 -8.95
C LEU A 108 9.75 9.69 -9.38
N ILE A 109 10.31 8.72 -8.66
CA ILE A 109 11.58 8.08 -9.06
C ILE A 109 11.41 7.44 -10.44
N ASN A 110 10.29 6.76 -10.70
CA ASN A 110 10.00 6.15 -11.99
C ASN A 110 10.01 7.18 -13.13
N GLY A 111 9.26 8.27 -13.00
CA GLY A 111 9.26 9.35 -14.00
C GLY A 111 10.65 9.95 -14.19
N SER A 112 11.35 10.22 -13.08
CA SER A 112 12.70 10.78 -13.09
C SER A 112 13.71 9.90 -13.83
N LYS A 113 13.64 8.57 -13.63
CA LYS A 113 14.54 7.59 -14.23
C LYS A 113 14.23 7.26 -15.69
N THR A 114 12.96 7.24 -16.05
CA THR A 114 12.53 6.77 -17.38
C THR A 114 12.48 7.87 -18.42
N GLN A 115 12.36 9.14 -18.03
CA GLN A 115 12.14 10.27 -18.95
C GLN A 115 13.18 10.45 -20.06
N ALA A 116 14.43 9.99 -19.84
CA ALA A 116 15.51 10.11 -20.81
C ALA A 116 15.43 9.09 -21.96
N ASN A 117 14.71 7.97 -21.78
CA ASN A 117 14.49 6.97 -22.82
C ASN A 117 13.03 7.08 -23.33
N PRO A 118 12.78 7.50 -24.59
CA PRO A 118 11.44 7.63 -25.14
C PRO A 118 10.57 6.36 -25.08
N LEU A 119 11.17 5.16 -25.12
CA LEU A 119 10.45 3.89 -25.05
C LEU A 119 10.09 3.49 -23.61
N ALA A 120 10.90 3.90 -22.63
CA ALA A 120 10.66 3.63 -21.23
C ALA A 120 9.87 4.76 -20.53
N LYS A 121 9.90 5.99 -21.07
CA LYS A 121 9.27 7.18 -20.47
C LYS A 121 7.84 6.89 -20.04
N THR A 122 7.56 7.14 -18.77
CA THR A 122 6.25 6.89 -18.17
C THR A 122 5.46 8.17 -17.93
N GLU A 123 4.17 8.00 -17.67
CA GLU A 123 3.22 9.05 -17.27
C GLU A 123 2.28 8.48 -16.19
N ILE A 124 1.90 9.30 -15.19
CA ILE A 124 0.88 8.95 -14.20
C ILE A 124 -0.50 9.14 -14.83
N VAL A 125 -1.36 8.13 -14.75
CA VAL A 125 -2.68 8.14 -15.41
C VAL A 125 -3.87 7.99 -14.46
N SER A 126 -3.65 7.53 -13.24
CA SER A 126 -4.69 7.43 -12.21
C SER A 126 -4.11 7.28 -10.80
N ILE A 127 -4.95 7.53 -9.80
CA ILE A 127 -4.71 7.22 -8.40
C ILE A 127 -5.30 5.85 -8.07
N THR A 128 -4.74 5.12 -7.11
CA THR A 128 -5.35 3.88 -6.58
C THR A 128 -6.02 4.15 -5.24
N GLY A 129 -5.30 4.81 -4.34
CA GLY A 129 -5.77 5.20 -3.03
C GLY A 129 -4.86 6.23 -2.38
N TYR A 130 -5.42 7.02 -1.46
CA TYR A 130 -4.69 8.08 -0.76
C TYR A 130 -5.19 8.27 0.67
N ASN A 131 -4.43 9.01 1.47
CA ASN A 131 -4.92 9.60 2.71
C ASN A 131 -4.52 11.09 2.76
N PRO A 132 -5.46 12.01 3.01
CA PRO A 132 -5.20 13.45 2.91
C PRO A 132 -4.25 14.00 3.99
N LYS A 133 -4.09 13.30 5.12
CA LYS A 133 -3.23 13.73 6.23
C LYS A 133 -1.87 13.01 6.25
N GLY A 134 -1.72 11.93 5.47
CA GLY A 134 -0.47 11.17 5.40
C GLY A 134 -0.46 9.87 6.22
N ALA A 135 -1.63 9.41 6.69
CA ALA A 135 -1.76 8.07 7.28
C ALA A 135 -1.31 6.99 6.28
N LEU A 136 -1.36 5.70 6.64
CA LEU A 136 -0.94 4.56 5.79
C LEU A 136 0.59 4.39 5.66
N ASN A 137 1.37 5.24 6.31
CA ASN A 137 2.80 5.08 6.51
C ASN A 137 3.07 5.28 8.00
N MET A 138 3.74 4.33 8.64
CA MET A 138 3.86 4.30 10.09
C MET A 138 5.26 3.91 10.51
N VAL A 139 5.65 4.33 11.71
CA VAL A 139 6.81 3.82 12.43
C VAL A 139 6.32 2.97 13.59
N VAL A 140 6.77 1.71 13.64
CA VAL A 140 6.48 0.79 14.74
C VAL A 140 7.77 0.36 15.42
N VAL A 141 7.66 0.04 16.70
CA VAL A 141 8.75 -0.51 17.54
C VAL A 141 8.31 -1.83 18.15
N THR A 142 9.22 -2.60 18.74
CA THR A 142 8.86 -3.84 19.43
C THR A 142 7.90 -3.55 20.62
N PRO A 143 7.04 -4.50 21.02
CA PRO A 143 6.05 -4.28 22.08
C PRO A 143 6.69 -3.84 23.40
N GLY A 144 7.85 -4.42 23.74
CA GLY A 144 8.62 -4.12 24.95
C GLY A 144 9.54 -2.89 24.87
N SER A 145 9.59 -2.17 23.75
CA SER A 145 10.40 -0.95 23.62
C SER A 145 9.94 0.13 24.60
N SER A 146 10.87 0.89 25.18
CA SER A 146 10.54 2.07 26.01
C SER A 146 10.23 3.31 25.17
N ALA A 147 10.42 3.27 23.85
CA ALA A 147 10.16 4.40 22.97
C ALA A 147 8.67 4.78 22.99
N THR A 148 8.42 6.07 23.11
CA THR A 148 7.09 6.71 23.09
C THR A 148 6.99 7.80 22.03
N THR A 149 8.13 8.31 21.54
CA THR A 149 8.24 9.30 20.47
C THR A 149 9.36 8.95 19.49
N LEU A 150 9.40 9.61 18.33
CA LEU A 150 10.51 9.46 17.36
C LEU A 150 11.88 9.90 17.93
N SER A 151 11.89 10.82 18.89
CA SER A 151 13.13 11.27 19.55
C SER A 151 13.84 10.14 20.28
N ASP A 152 13.10 9.14 20.76
CA ASP A 152 13.64 7.96 21.44
C ASP A 152 14.40 7.03 20.48
N LEU A 153 14.31 7.25 19.17
CA LEU A 153 15.07 6.50 18.16
C LEU A 153 16.41 7.17 17.79
N ALA A 154 16.76 8.32 18.38
CA ALA A 154 18.03 8.98 18.10
C ALA A 154 19.22 8.03 18.34
N GLY A 155 20.16 7.97 17.38
CA GLY A 155 21.30 7.04 17.44
C GLY A 155 20.97 5.57 17.16
N SER A 156 19.71 5.23 16.91
CA SER A 156 19.26 3.84 16.69
C SER A 156 19.20 3.48 15.20
N LYS A 157 19.11 2.18 14.93
CA LYS A 157 18.87 1.65 13.58
C LYS A 157 17.38 1.53 13.31
N VAL A 158 16.92 2.02 12.16
CA VAL A 158 15.54 1.89 11.71
C VAL A 158 15.50 1.25 10.34
N SER A 159 14.69 0.21 10.18
CA SER A 159 14.46 -0.42 8.88
C SER A 159 13.45 0.39 8.07
N ALA A 160 13.76 0.68 6.80
CA ALA A 160 12.82 1.23 5.85
C ALA A 160 13.17 0.81 4.41
N SER A 161 12.18 0.81 3.51
CA SER A 161 12.44 0.67 2.07
C SER A 161 12.90 2.04 1.53
N VAL A 162 14.19 2.22 1.23
CA VAL A 162 14.69 3.52 0.75
C VAL A 162 14.00 3.91 -0.57
N GLY A 163 13.55 5.16 -0.64
CA GLY A 163 12.78 5.68 -1.78
C GLY A 163 11.29 5.29 -1.78
N SER A 164 10.77 4.67 -0.71
CA SER A 164 9.34 4.44 -0.52
C SER A 164 8.63 5.57 0.23
N ALA A 165 7.30 5.55 0.21
CA ALA A 165 6.45 6.41 1.04
C ALA A 165 6.79 6.28 2.53
N GLY A 166 7.01 5.06 3.03
CA GLY A 166 7.43 4.83 4.42
C GLY A 166 8.74 5.52 4.78
N HIS A 167 9.75 5.43 3.91
CA HIS A 167 11.02 6.14 4.09
C HIS A 167 10.85 7.66 4.06
N GLY A 168 10.06 8.18 3.11
CA GLY A 168 9.73 9.60 3.04
C GLY A 168 9.05 10.11 4.32
N THR A 169 8.06 9.37 4.83
CA THR A 169 7.38 9.65 6.10
C THR A 169 8.36 9.68 7.26
N LEU A 170 9.23 8.66 7.41
CA LEU A 170 10.24 8.63 8.47
C LEU A 170 11.12 9.88 8.44
N MET A 171 11.68 10.20 7.28
CA MET A 171 12.65 11.28 7.18
C MET A 171 12.03 12.66 7.42
N ARG A 172 10.80 12.89 6.93
CA ARG A 172 10.07 14.13 7.22
C ARG A 172 9.70 14.26 8.69
N ALA A 173 9.28 13.15 9.31
CA ALA A 173 8.89 13.15 10.70
C ALA A 173 10.10 13.38 11.63
N LEU A 174 11.24 12.75 11.33
CA LEU A 174 12.50 13.00 12.02
C LEU A 174 12.95 14.46 11.85
N ASP A 175 12.86 15.01 10.64
CA ASP A 175 13.25 16.41 10.40
C ASP A 175 12.35 17.39 11.14
N ARG A 176 11.03 17.22 11.08
CA ARG A 176 10.06 18.03 11.82
C ARG A 176 10.26 17.96 13.34
N ALA A 177 10.68 16.81 13.86
CA ALA A 177 10.99 16.61 15.28
C ALA A 177 12.40 17.08 15.67
N GLY A 178 13.23 17.54 14.73
CA GLY A 178 14.62 17.91 14.99
C GLY A 178 15.52 16.73 15.37
N VAL A 179 15.09 15.49 15.09
CA VAL A 179 15.82 14.27 15.43
C VAL A 179 16.91 14.02 14.39
N ARG A 180 18.09 13.63 14.86
CA ARG A 180 19.27 13.34 14.05
C ARG A 180 19.90 12.02 14.51
N GLY A 181 20.78 11.44 13.68
CA GLY A 181 21.55 10.26 14.06
C GLY A 181 20.82 8.91 13.96
N VAL A 182 19.61 8.87 13.38
CA VAL A 182 18.97 7.60 13.02
C VAL A 182 19.67 6.99 11.82
N GLU A 183 20.13 5.75 11.93
CA GLU A 183 20.70 4.97 10.82
C GLU A 183 19.58 4.21 10.11
N VAL A 184 19.30 4.55 8.84
CA VAL A 184 18.28 3.86 8.05
C VAL A 184 18.89 2.68 7.31
N LEU A 185 18.41 1.46 7.61
CA LEU A 185 18.77 0.25 6.87
C LEU A 185 17.79 0.06 5.71
N ASN A 186 18.32 0.07 4.48
CA ASN A 186 17.53 -0.19 3.29
C ASN A 186 17.12 -1.67 3.21
N GLN A 187 15.89 -1.97 3.60
CA GLN A 187 15.37 -3.33 3.66
C GLN A 187 13.95 -3.39 3.10
N GLN A 188 13.67 -4.46 2.36
CA GLN A 188 12.31 -4.79 1.95
C GLN A 188 11.44 -5.04 3.19
N PRO A 189 10.11 -4.84 3.09
CA PRO A 189 9.24 -4.87 4.26
C PRO A 189 9.31 -6.15 5.10
N GLN A 190 9.35 -7.32 4.45
CA GLN A 190 9.49 -8.65 5.07
C GLN A 190 10.79 -8.78 5.88
N VAL A 191 11.89 -8.30 5.29
CA VAL A 191 13.21 -8.34 5.89
C VAL A 191 13.26 -7.40 7.10
N GLY A 192 12.71 -6.19 6.94
CA GLY A 192 12.59 -5.23 8.03
C GLY A 192 11.73 -5.72 9.19
N ALA A 193 10.60 -6.38 8.90
CA ALA A 193 9.76 -7.00 9.91
C ALA A 193 10.55 -8.04 10.74
N SER A 194 11.28 -8.92 10.07
CA SER A 194 12.14 -9.91 10.73
C SER A 194 13.31 -9.28 11.52
N ALA A 195 13.87 -8.19 11.00
CA ALA A 195 14.92 -7.41 11.66
C ALA A 195 14.41 -6.72 12.94
N LEU A 196 13.18 -6.22 12.93
CA LEU A 196 12.54 -5.65 14.12
C LEU A 196 12.27 -6.73 15.17
N GLU A 197 11.69 -7.86 14.75
CA GLU A 197 11.40 -8.99 15.65
C GLU A 197 12.65 -9.56 16.32
N SER A 198 13.78 -9.61 15.61
CA SER A 198 15.07 -10.09 16.13
C SER A 198 15.85 -9.02 16.92
N GLY A 199 15.38 -7.78 16.96
CA GLY A 199 16.07 -6.66 17.63
C GLY A 199 17.28 -6.10 16.87
N GLN A 200 17.49 -6.50 15.60
CA GLN A 200 18.53 -5.95 14.74
C GLN A 200 18.32 -4.45 14.45
N VAL A 201 17.06 -4.02 14.40
CA VAL A 201 16.66 -2.61 14.32
C VAL A 201 15.72 -2.26 15.48
N GLN A 202 15.72 -1.00 15.90
CA GLN A 202 14.88 -0.51 16.99
C GLN A 202 13.52 0.01 16.50
N GLY A 203 13.39 0.26 15.19
CA GLY A 203 12.13 0.63 14.56
C GLY A 203 12.00 0.11 13.14
N LEU A 204 10.76 -0.01 12.68
CA LEU A 204 10.39 -0.27 11.29
C LEU A 204 9.53 0.88 10.80
N SER A 205 9.95 1.53 9.71
CA SER A 205 9.11 2.48 8.98
C SER A 205 8.72 1.93 7.61
N GLN A 206 7.42 1.68 7.43
CA GLN A 206 6.89 1.11 6.20
C GLN A 206 5.48 1.62 5.90
N PHE A 207 5.08 1.41 4.64
CA PHE A 207 3.72 1.55 4.16
C PHE A 207 2.85 0.34 4.59
N VAL A 208 1.53 0.52 4.52
CA VAL A 208 0.55 -0.54 4.85
C VAL A 208 0.64 -1.72 3.86
N ALA A 209 0.45 -2.97 4.29
CA ALA A 209 -0.09 -3.39 5.59
C ALA A 209 0.94 -3.59 6.72
N TRP A 210 2.24 -3.53 6.45
CA TRP A 210 3.28 -4.09 7.32
C TRP A 210 3.25 -3.62 8.78
N PRO A 211 3.20 -2.31 9.09
CA PRO A 211 3.09 -1.85 10.47
C PRO A 211 1.87 -2.41 11.20
N GLY A 212 0.68 -2.29 10.61
CA GLY A 212 -0.56 -2.80 11.21
C GLY A 212 -0.61 -4.33 11.29
N LEU A 213 0.03 -5.05 10.37
CA LEU A 213 0.18 -6.50 10.45
C LEU A 213 0.97 -6.92 11.68
N LEU A 214 2.11 -6.27 11.93
CA LEU A 214 2.95 -6.58 13.10
C LEU A 214 2.24 -6.21 14.40
N VAL A 215 1.53 -5.10 14.43
CA VAL A 215 0.73 -4.70 15.60
C VAL A 215 -0.42 -5.69 15.84
N PHE A 216 -1.13 -6.11 14.79
CA PHE A 216 -2.19 -7.12 14.87
C PHE A 216 -1.67 -8.44 15.44
N GLN A 217 -0.49 -8.88 15.00
CA GLN A 217 0.17 -10.10 15.47
C GLN A 217 0.80 -9.97 16.88
N GLY A 218 0.72 -8.80 17.52
CA GLY A 218 1.35 -8.56 18.83
C GLY A 218 2.87 -8.50 18.77
N LYS A 219 3.45 -8.31 17.59
CA LYS A 219 4.90 -8.28 17.33
C LYS A 219 5.47 -6.87 17.29
N ALA A 220 4.62 -5.84 17.30
CA ALA A 220 5.03 -4.46 17.36
C ALA A 220 3.96 -3.59 18.05
N LYS A 221 4.32 -2.35 18.35
CA LYS A 221 3.39 -1.28 18.73
C LYS A 221 3.64 -0.04 17.89
N LEU A 222 2.60 0.75 17.66
CA LEU A 222 2.68 1.99 16.89
C LEU A 222 3.42 3.07 17.70
N LEU A 223 4.47 3.62 17.09
CA LEU A 223 5.24 4.74 17.65
C LEU A 223 4.82 6.07 17.01
N TYR A 224 4.57 6.05 15.70
CA TYR A 224 4.25 7.23 14.91
C TYR A 224 3.30 6.89 13.76
N ASP A 225 2.23 7.67 13.64
CA ASP A 225 1.34 7.66 12.48
C ASP A 225 1.71 8.80 11.53
N GLY A 226 1.92 8.51 10.25
CA GLY A 226 2.20 9.51 9.23
C GLY A 226 1.14 10.61 9.12
N ALA A 227 -0.09 10.38 9.60
CA ALA A 227 -1.12 11.41 9.70
C ALA A 227 -0.70 12.64 10.54
N GLU A 228 0.25 12.48 11.48
CA GLU A 228 0.82 13.59 12.26
C GLU A 228 1.55 14.62 11.39
N LEU A 229 2.02 14.24 10.19
CA LEU A 229 2.64 15.16 9.23
C LEU A 229 1.64 16.14 8.64
N ASN A 230 0.36 15.76 8.53
CA ASN A 230 -0.68 16.52 7.83
C ASN A 230 -0.29 16.86 6.37
N VAL A 231 0.32 15.89 5.69
CA VAL A 231 0.71 15.97 4.28
C VAL A 231 0.12 14.77 3.56
N PRO A 232 -0.59 14.93 2.43
CA PRO A 232 -1.17 13.79 1.73
C PRO A 232 -0.12 12.74 1.35
N THR A 233 -0.51 11.46 1.43
CA THR A 233 0.20 10.37 0.75
C THR A 233 -0.74 9.73 -0.26
N LEU A 234 -0.18 9.21 -1.35
CA LEU A 234 -0.95 8.62 -2.44
C LEU A 234 -0.22 7.46 -3.09
N HIS A 235 -1.00 6.61 -3.73
CA HIS A 235 -0.53 5.58 -4.65
C HIS A 235 -1.26 5.73 -5.98
N GLY A 236 -0.65 5.28 -7.06
CA GLY A 236 -1.20 5.48 -8.39
C GLY A 236 -0.68 4.48 -9.40
N VAL A 237 -0.99 4.79 -10.66
CA VAL A 237 -0.63 3.99 -11.82
C VAL A 237 0.21 4.83 -12.76
N VAL A 238 1.37 4.29 -13.12
CA VAL A 238 2.23 4.78 -14.20
C VAL A 238 2.13 3.84 -15.41
N VAL A 239 2.18 4.40 -16.61
CA VAL A 239 2.21 3.63 -17.86
C VAL A 239 3.35 4.11 -18.74
N ARG A 240 4.01 3.22 -19.47
CA ARG A 240 4.96 3.62 -20.52
C ARG A 240 4.20 4.34 -21.63
N ARG A 241 4.58 5.58 -21.92
CA ARG A 241 3.92 6.44 -22.91
C ARG A 241 3.89 5.80 -24.30
N ALA A 242 5.01 5.21 -24.73
CA ALA A 242 5.11 4.53 -26.02
C ALA A 242 4.12 3.36 -26.13
N TYR A 243 3.92 2.60 -25.05
CA TYR A 243 2.95 1.51 -25.00
C TYR A 243 1.51 2.03 -25.04
N ALA A 244 1.19 3.03 -24.21
CA ALA A 244 -0.14 3.64 -24.20
C ALA A 244 -0.54 4.25 -25.54
N ALA A 245 0.42 4.81 -26.28
CA ALA A 245 0.19 5.35 -27.63
C ALA A 245 -0.04 4.23 -28.67
N ALA A 246 0.66 3.11 -28.55
CA ALA A 246 0.50 1.96 -29.46
C ALA A 246 -0.76 1.13 -29.17
N HIS A 247 -1.18 1.08 -27.91
CA HIS A 247 -2.30 0.28 -27.41
C HIS A 247 -3.27 1.11 -26.55
N PRO A 248 -3.86 2.19 -27.09
CA PRO A 248 -4.77 3.06 -26.33
C PRO A 248 -6.01 2.31 -25.83
N GLU A 249 -6.43 1.26 -26.54
CA GLU A 249 -7.53 0.40 -26.15
C GLU A 249 -7.21 -0.44 -24.90
N VAL A 250 -5.95 -0.85 -24.71
CA VAL A 250 -5.50 -1.57 -23.51
C VAL A 250 -5.49 -0.63 -22.31
N LEU A 251 -4.97 0.59 -22.46
CA LEU A 251 -4.99 1.57 -21.38
C LEU A 251 -6.43 1.92 -20.99
N ALA A 252 -7.33 2.13 -21.96
CA ALA A 252 -8.74 2.36 -21.69
C ALA A 252 -9.39 1.18 -20.96
N ALA A 253 -9.13 -0.06 -21.39
CA ALA A 253 -9.62 -1.27 -20.73
C ALA A 253 -9.09 -1.40 -19.29
N PHE A 254 -7.82 -1.09 -19.05
CA PHE A 254 -7.21 -1.09 -17.72
C PHE A 254 -7.84 -0.05 -16.78
N LEU A 255 -7.99 1.20 -17.22
CA LEU A 255 -8.59 2.25 -16.40
C LEU A 255 -10.07 1.97 -16.11
N GLN A 256 -10.79 1.37 -17.07
CA GLN A 256 -12.14 0.87 -16.84
C GLN A 256 -12.15 -0.29 -15.81
N ALA A 257 -11.23 -1.24 -15.89
CA ALA A 257 -11.11 -2.33 -14.92
C ALA A 257 -10.78 -1.81 -13.51
N GLN A 258 -9.93 -0.79 -13.41
CA GLN A 258 -9.59 -0.13 -12.15
C GLN A 258 -10.81 0.57 -11.53
N LEU A 259 -11.64 1.22 -12.35
CA LEU A 259 -12.89 1.79 -11.86
C LEU A 259 -13.85 0.70 -11.34
N ASP A 260 -13.98 -0.44 -12.02
CA ASP A 260 -14.78 -1.56 -11.50
C ASP A 260 -14.28 -2.05 -10.14
N ALA A 261 -12.96 -2.22 -10.00
CA ALA A 261 -12.35 -2.62 -8.75
C ALA A 261 -12.57 -1.59 -7.63
N THR A 262 -12.50 -0.30 -7.98
CA THR A 262 -12.71 0.81 -7.04
C THR A 262 -14.18 0.87 -6.59
N ASP A 263 -15.12 0.75 -7.53
CA ASP A 263 -16.57 0.75 -7.25
C ASP A 263 -16.96 -0.46 -6.38
N PHE A 264 -16.42 -1.65 -6.71
CA PHE A 264 -16.64 -2.86 -5.92
C PHE A 264 -16.07 -2.73 -4.50
N LEU A 265 -14.85 -2.22 -4.36
CA LEU A 265 -14.22 -2.01 -3.05
C LEU A 265 -15.03 -1.03 -2.21
N ASN A 266 -15.41 0.11 -2.76
CA ASN A 266 -16.15 1.14 -2.02
C ASN A 266 -17.56 0.68 -1.61
N SER A 267 -18.24 -0.08 -2.47
CA SER A 267 -19.60 -0.59 -2.19
C SER A 267 -19.63 -1.84 -1.31
N LYS A 268 -18.60 -2.69 -1.39
CA LYS A 268 -18.51 -3.96 -0.66
C LYS A 268 -17.14 -4.16 0.00
N PRO A 269 -16.73 -3.26 0.91
CA PRO A 269 -15.35 -3.24 1.43
C PRO A 269 -14.97 -4.51 2.18
N LEU A 270 -15.91 -5.15 2.89
CA LEU A 270 -15.64 -6.39 3.62
C LEU A 270 -15.45 -7.59 2.68
N GLU A 271 -16.28 -7.68 1.64
CA GLU A 271 -16.14 -8.72 0.60
C GLU A 271 -14.81 -8.55 -0.16
N ALA A 272 -14.50 -7.31 -0.55
CA ALA A 272 -13.23 -6.97 -1.18
C ALA A 272 -12.03 -7.30 -0.27
N ALA A 273 -12.11 -7.01 1.03
CA ALA A 273 -11.06 -7.34 1.98
C ALA A 273 -10.80 -8.85 2.10
N ARG A 274 -11.85 -9.68 2.05
CA ARG A 274 -11.71 -11.15 2.06
C ARG A 274 -11.03 -11.68 0.79
N ILE A 275 -11.41 -11.15 -0.37
CA ILE A 275 -10.79 -11.52 -1.66
C ILE A 275 -9.31 -11.13 -1.67
N VAL A 276 -9.00 -9.90 -1.27
CA VAL A 276 -7.61 -9.42 -1.16
C VAL A 276 -6.81 -10.23 -0.14
N ALA A 277 -7.39 -10.57 1.01
CA ALA A 277 -6.76 -11.41 2.02
C ALA A 277 -6.41 -12.80 1.47
N GLN A 278 -7.35 -13.44 0.77
CA GLN A 278 -7.12 -14.74 0.13
C GLN A 278 -5.99 -14.68 -0.90
N ALA A 279 -5.95 -13.64 -1.72
CA ALA A 279 -4.96 -13.50 -2.79
C ALA A 279 -3.56 -13.07 -2.28
N SER A 280 -3.48 -12.30 -1.19
CA SER A 280 -2.22 -11.76 -0.65
C SER A 280 -1.61 -12.60 0.49
N GLY A 281 -2.42 -13.46 1.12
CA GLY A 281 -2.06 -14.19 2.33
C GLY A 281 -2.05 -13.33 3.60
N LEU A 282 -2.54 -12.09 3.54
CA LEU A 282 -2.69 -11.21 4.71
C LEU A 282 -3.96 -11.58 5.51
N PRO A 283 -3.98 -11.39 6.84
CA PRO A 283 -5.21 -11.52 7.61
C PRO A 283 -6.28 -10.54 7.12
N PRO A 284 -7.54 -10.97 6.92
CA PRO A 284 -8.60 -10.09 6.44
C PRO A 284 -8.90 -8.95 7.41
N GLU A 285 -8.63 -9.11 8.71
CA GLU A 285 -8.76 -8.07 9.73
C GLU A 285 -7.80 -6.90 9.45
N VAL A 286 -6.59 -7.21 8.98
CA VAL A 286 -5.56 -6.23 8.61
C VAL A 286 -5.86 -5.61 7.25
N VAL A 287 -6.34 -6.40 6.28
CA VAL A 287 -6.78 -5.84 4.99
C VAL A 287 -7.95 -4.88 5.20
N TYR A 288 -8.93 -5.28 6.01
CA TYR A 288 -10.12 -4.47 6.28
C TYR A 288 -9.85 -3.25 7.16
N LEU A 289 -8.75 -3.22 7.92
CA LEU A 289 -8.28 -1.99 8.58
C LEU A 289 -8.11 -0.84 7.58
N TYR A 290 -7.61 -1.14 6.38
CA TYR A 290 -7.29 -0.13 5.37
C TYR A 290 -8.32 -0.04 4.23
N ASN A 291 -8.90 -1.16 3.78
CA ASN A 291 -9.95 -1.16 2.75
C ASN A 291 -11.35 -0.89 3.31
N GLY A 292 -11.51 -1.00 4.64
CA GLY A 292 -12.76 -0.72 5.31
C GLY A 292 -13.09 0.77 5.38
N PRO A 293 -14.33 1.11 5.78
CA PRO A 293 -14.78 2.49 5.88
C PRO A 293 -13.88 3.36 6.77
N GLY A 294 -13.49 4.54 6.32
CA GLY A 294 -12.59 5.44 7.06
C GLY A 294 -11.11 5.04 7.04
N GLY A 295 -10.74 3.98 6.31
CA GLY A 295 -9.35 3.62 6.02
C GLY A 295 -8.75 4.46 4.88
N THR A 296 -8.14 3.80 3.89
CA THR A 296 -7.67 4.41 2.65
C THR A 296 -8.85 4.95 1.84
N SER A 297 -8.69 6.15 1.26
CA SER A 297 -9.65 6.70 0.29
C SER A 297 -9.33 6.13 -1.10
N PHE A 298 -10.12 5.17 -1.58
CA PHE A 298 -9.99 4.61 -2.93
C PHE A 298 -10.75 5.45 -3.94
N ASP A 299 -10.00 6.18 -4.76
CA ASP A 299 -10.51 7.11 -5.78
C ASP A 299 -9.46 7.19 -6.89
N THR A 300 -9.89 7.11 -8.14
CA THR A 300 -8.97 7.10 -9.29
C THR A 300 -8.50 8.48 -9.75
N THR A 301 -9.14 9.55 -9.29
CA THR A 301 -8.98 10.90 -9.83
C THR A 301 -7.66 11.57 -9.41
N LEU A 302 -7.05 12.30 -10.36
CA LEU A 302 -5.82 13.06 -10.15
C LEU A 302 -6.17 14.42 -9.53
N LYS A 303 -6.39 14.42 -8.21
CA LYS A 303 -6.81 15.63 -7.46
C LYS A 303 -5.67 16.66 -7.36
N PRO A 304 -5.96 17.98 -7.37
CA PRO A 304 -4.93 19.01 -7.25
C PRO A 304 -4.07 18.86 -6.00
N SER A 305 -4.68 18.56 -4.84
CA SER A 305 -3.96 18.39 -3.58
C SER A 305 -2.95 17.24 -3.62
N LEU A 306 -3.23 16.19 -4.39
CA LEU A 306 -2.33 15.05 -4.55
C LEU A 306 -1.19 15.38 -5.52
N ILE A 307 -1.46 16.13 -6.58
CA ILE A 307 -0.41 16.61 -7.50
C ILE A 307 0.53 17.60 -6.77
N GLU A 308 -0.01 18.48 -5.93
CA GLU A 308 0.81 19.36 -5.09
C GLU A 308 1.64 18.58 -4.06
N ALA A 309 1.10 17.51 -3.48
CA ALA A 309 1.88 16.61 -2.62
C ALA A 309 3.07 16.00 -3.37
N LEU A 310 2.87 15.49 -4.59
CA LEU A 310 3.96 14.98 -5.45
C LEU A 310 5.03 16.04 -5.73
N LYS A 311 4.65 17.30 -6.00
CA LYS A 311 5.60 18.40 -6.17
C LYS A 311 6.41 18.64 -4.90
N ASN A 312 5.77 18.59 -3.74
CA ASN A 312 6.40 18.76 -2.44
C ASN A 312 7.32 17.59 -2.06
N ASP A 313 7.20 16.42 -2.70
CA ASP A 313 8.10 15.27 -2.52
C ASP A 313 9.43 15.40 -3.27
N VAL A 314 9.46 16.17 -4.37
CA VAL A 314 10.66 16.33 -5.22
C VAL A 314 11.88 16.87 -4.47
N PRO A 315 11.81 17.94 -3.65
CA PRO A 315 12.99 18.47 -2.97
C PRO A 315 13.68 17.44 -2.06
N TYR A 316 12.89 16.61 -1.38
CA TYR A 316 13.43 15.54 -0.56
C TYR A 316 14.03 14.41 -1.41
N LEU A 317 13.37 14.00 -2.50
CA LEU A 317 13.93 12.98 -3.39
C LEU A 317 15.27 13.44 -3.98
N LYS A 318 15.43 14.74 -4.28
CA LYS A 318 16.71 15.33 -4.67
C LYS A 318 17.76 15.26 -3.54
N SER A 319 17.36 15.43 -2.27
CA SER A 319 18.30 15.44 -1.14
C SER A 319 18.86 14.06 -0.79
N ILE A 320 18.12 12.98 -1.03
CA ILE A 320 18.60 11.60 -0.82
C ILE A 320 19.40 11.03 -2.00
N GLY A 321 19.53 11.80 -3.10
CA GLY A 321 20.39 11.49 -4.23
C GLY A 321 19.70 10.73 -5.37
N ASP A 322 20.36 10.74 -6.54
CA ASP A 322 20.00 9.95 -7.71
C ASP A 322 18.60 10.24 -8.33
N PHE A 323 18.13 11.49 -8.19
CA PHE A 323 16.89 12.01 -8.75
C PHE A 323 17.17 13.15 -9.75
N ALA A 324 16.89 12.91 -11.04
CA ALA A 324 16.91 13.93 -12.08
C ALA A 324 15.69 14.84 -11.97
N GLU A 325 15.82 16.10 -12.40
CA GLU A 325 14.70 17.03 -12.45
C GLU A 325 13.53 16.45 -13.25
N LEU A 326 12.32 16.59 -12.72
CA LEU A 326 11.10 16.04 -13.29
C LEU A 326 10.02 17.13 -13.28
N ASP A 327 9.46 17.43 -14.45
CA ASP A 327 8.22 18.22 -14.53
C ASP A 327 7.04 17.35 -14.10
N VAL A 328 6.66 17.47 -12.83
CA VAL A 328 5.52 16.72 -12.25
C VAL A 328 4.21 17.04 -12.98
N SER A 329 4.03 18.27 -13.47
CA SER A 329 2.78 18.65 -14.14
C SER A 329 2.67 17.97 -15.50
N GLY A 330 3.76 17.93 -16.27
CA GLY A 330 3.83 17.18 -17.53
C GLY A 330 3.85 15.66 -17.37
N PHE A 331 4.25 15.16 -16.20
CA PHE A 331 4.24 13.73 -15.87
C PHE A 331 2.83 13.18 -15.57
N VAL A 332 1.89 14.03 -15.16
CA VAL A 332 0.52 13.64 -14.82
C VAL A 332 -0.41 13.86 -16.02
N GLN A 333 -1.09 12.80 -16.46
CA GLN A 333 -1.95 12.81 -17.64
C GLN A 333 -3.37 12.31 -17.32
N ASP A 334 -4.33 13.23 -17.18
CA ASP A 334 -5.70 12.89 -16.80
C ASP A 334 -6.64 12.61 -17.99
N ALA A 335 -6.24 12.95 -19.22
CA ALA A 335 -7.06 12.79 -20.42
C ALA A 335 -7.56 11.35 -20.65
N PRO A 336 -6.74 10.28 -20.50
CA PRO A 336 -7.23 8.90 -20.63
C PRO A 336 -8.32 8.56 -19.62
N LEU A 337 -8.16 9.00 -18.37
CA LEU A 337 -9.12 8.74 -17.31
C LEU A 337 -10.43 9.53 -17.53
N ARG A 338 -10.33 10.80 -17.96
CA ARG A 338 -11.50 11.62 -18.36
C ARG A 338 -12.33 10.95 -19.44
N ALA A 339 -11.68 10.39 -20.47
CA ALA A 339 -12.37 9.68 -21.56
C ALA A 339 -13.12 8.45 -21.03
N VAL A 340 -12.50 7.70 -20.13
CA VAL A 340 -13.10 6.51 -19.49
C VAL A 340 -14.29 6.89 -18.58
N PHE A 341 -14.21 8.00 -17.86
CA PHE A 341 -15.35 8.56 -17.10
C PHE A 341 -16.50 8.95 -18.04
N GLY A 342 -16.20 9.66 -19.13
CA GLY A 342 -17.21 10.06 -20.12
C GLY A 342 -17.92 8.86 -20.75
N ALA A 343 -17.19 7.77 -21.04
CA ALA A 343 -17.77 6.52 -21.53
C ALA A 343 -18.71 5.83 -20.53
N ARG A 344 -18.57 6.09 -19.22
CA ARG A 344 -19.51 5.65 -18.17
C ARG A 344 -20.65 6.64 -17.90
N GLY A 345 -20.71 7.77 -18.62
CA GLY A 345 -21.63 8.86 -18.31
C GLY A 345 -21.32 9.57 -16.98
N LEU A 346 -20.09 9.47 -16.49
CA LEU A 346 -19.64 10.11 -15.25
C LEU A 346 -18.94 11.44 -15.53
N ASN A 347 -19.08 12.40 -14.61
CA ASN A 347 -18.38 13.68 -14.67
C ASN A 347 -17.08 13.62 -13.84
N TYR A 348 -15.93 13.57 -14.52
CA TYR A 348 -14.62 13.53 -13.88
C TYR A 348 -14.36 14.72 -12.96
N ASP A 349 -14.71 15.95 -13.36
CA ASP A 349 -14.42 17.15 -12.57
C ASP A 349 -15.25 17.21 -11.29
N THR A 350 -16.46 16.64 -11.30
CA THR A 350 -17.27 16.47 -10.08
C THR A 350 -16.60 15.52 -9.09
N VAL A 351 -16.16 14.34 -9.54
CA VAL A 351 -15.51 13.35 -8.65
C VAL A 351 -14.14 13.84 -8.17
N ARG A 352 -13.41 14.55 -9.02
CA ARG A 352 -12.10 15.11 -8.70
C ARG A 352 -12.14 16.12 -7.55
N THR A 353 -13.24 16.86 -7.40
CA THR A 353 -13.40 17.84 -6.31
C THR A 353 -13.94 17.24 -5.01
N ALA A 354 -14.53 16.05 -5.03
CA ALA A 354 -14.95 15.34 -3.83
C ALA A 354 -13.72 14.88 -3.03
N THR A 355 -13.65 15.24 -1.74
CA THR A 355 -12.50 14.91 -0.86
C THR A 355 -12.87 14.00 0.30
N ALA A 356 -14.17 13.79 0.55
CA ALA A 356 -14.65 12.84 1.54
C ALA A 356 -14.25 11.40 1.14
N ASN A 357 -13.95 10.56 2.13
CA ASN A 357 -13.69 9.15 1.87
C ASN A 357 -14.98 8.49 1.31
N PRO A 358 -14.94 7.86 0.12
CA PRO A 358 -16.12 7.23 -0.47
C PRO A 358 -16.69 6.08 0.37
N SER A 359 -15.87 5.42 1.18
CA SER A 359 -16.29 4.39 2.12
C SER A 359 -16.32 4.96 3.54
N ALA A 360 -17.52 5.24 4.06
CA ALA A 360 -17.72 5.81 5.39
C ALA A 360 -18.75 5.00 6.19
N LEU A 361 -18.54 4.91 7.51
CA LEU A 361 -19.52 4.36 8.41
C LEU A 361 -20.72 5.31 8.53
N ARG A 362 -21.89 4.75 8.84
CA ARG A 362 -23.06 5.55 9.18
C ARG A 362 -22.81 6.30 10.49
N GLY A 363 -23.05 7.61 10.49
CA GLY A 363 -22.90 8.47 11.68
C GLY A 363 -21.83 9.52 11.46
N ASP A 364 -21.25 10.00 12.55
CA ASP A 364 -20.14 10.97 12.53
C ASP A 364 -18.83 10.24 12.18
N PRO A 365 -18.20 10.50 11.01
CA PRO A 365 -16.98 9.82 10.60
C PRO A 365 -15.81 9.98 11.57
N ALA A 366 -15.80 11.03 12.40
CA ALA A 366 -14.74 11.26 13.39
C ALA A 366 -14.86 10.36 14.63
N ARG A 367 -16.00 9.69 14.83
CA ARG A 367 -16.28 8.88 16.04
C ARG A 367 -16.78 7.48 15.72
N ALA A 368 -17.49 7.31 14.61
CA ALA A 368 -18.09 6.05 14.21
C ALA A 368 -17.04 4.93 14.24
N SER A 369 -17.41 3.86 14.92
CA SER A 369 -16.54 2.72 15.20
C SER A 369 -17.20 1.44 14.70
N GLU A 370 -16.44 0.36 14.60
CA GLU A 370 -16.93 -0.86 13.96
C GLU A 370 -16.50 -2.13 14.68
N LEU A 371 -17.46 -3.02 14.92
CA LEU A 371 -17.28 -4.32 15.55
C LEU A 371 -17.46 -5.44 14.52
N TRP A 372 -16.47 -6.32 14.41
CA TRP A 372 -16.56 -7.56 13.65
C TRP A 372 -16.55 -8.74 14.61
N LEU A 373 -17.61 -9.54 14.60
CA LEU A 373 -17.71 -10.77 15.39
C LEU A 373 -17.32 -11.99 14.56
N ASP A 374 -16.80 -13.02 15.22
CA ASP A 374 -16.51 -14.30 14.58
C ASP A 374 -17.81 -14.94 14.04
N GLY A 375 -17.72 -15.53 12.85
CA GLY A 375 -18.85 -16.20 12.20
C GLY A 375 -19.89 -15.28 11.58
N THR A 376 -19.70 -13.94 11.59
CA THR A 376 -20.63 -13.01 10.93
C THR A 376 -20.19 -12.61 9.54
N GLU A 377 -21.17 -12.50 8.63
CA GLU A 377 -20.98 -12.06 7.26
C GLU A 377 -20.86 -10.53 7.13
N SER A 378 -21.26 -9.78 8.15
CA SER A 378 -21.19 -8.32 8.21
C SER A 378 -20.57 -7.83 9.52
N THR A 379 -20.13 -6.57 9.49
CA THR A 379 -19.74 -5.80 10.67
C THR A 379 -20.93 -5.09 11.30
N GLN A 380 -20.74 -4.56 12.51
CA GLN A 380 -21.72 -3.77 13.25
C GLN A 380 -21.13 -2.38 13.55
N THR A 381 -21.83 -1.33 13.15
CA THR A 381 -21.42 0.05 13.44
C THR A 381 -21.82 0.46 14.86
N ALA A 382 -20.92 1.10 15.58
CA ALA A 382 -21.17 1.81 16.82
C ALA A 382 -20.99 3.32 16.60
N ALA A 383 -21.78 4.14 17.29
CA ALA A 383 -21.79 5.60 17.08
C ALA A 383 -20.47 6.28 17.48
N ASP A 384 -19.79 5.74 18.49
CA ASP A 384 -18.57 6.28 19.07
C ASP A 384 -17.76 5.15 19.75
N PRO A 385 -16.49 5.40 20.14
CA PRO A 385 -15.64 4.39 20.78
C PRO A 385 -16.20 3.88 22.12
N THR A 386 -16.83 4.74 22.93
CA THR A 386 -17.49 4.34 24.19
C THR A 386 -18.63 3.34 23.94
N SER A 387 -19.42 3.57 22.90
CA SER A 387 -20.51 2.68 22.47
C SER A 387 -19.99 1.38 21.89
N LEU A 388 -18.84 1.41 21.21
CA LEU A 388 -18.16 0.20 20.74
C LEU A 388 -17.74 -0.70 21.92
N LEU A 389 -17.13 -0.13 22.96
CA LEU A 389 -16.73 -0.89 24.16
C LEU A 389 -17.94 -1.57 24.82
N ARG A 390 -19.07 -0.87 24.90
CA ARG A 390 -20.34 -1.47 25.38
C ARG A 390 -20.81 -2.61 24.48
N ALA A 391 -20.81 -2.42 23.16
CA ALA A 391 -21.21 -3.45 22.21
C ALA A 391 -20.33 -4.71 22.30
N ILE A 392 -19.02 -4.54 22.50
CA ILE A 392 -18.07 -5.64 22.72
C ILE A 392 -18.40 -6.41 23.99
N ARG A 393 -18.60 -5.70 25.11
CA ARG A 393 -18.96 -6.32 26.39
C ARG A 393 -20.27 -7.11 26.27
N ASP A 394 -21.28 -6.51 25.65
CA ASP A 394 -22.59 -7.15 25.49
C ASP A 394 -22.51 -8.38 24.57
N ALA A 395 -21.72 -8.32 23.50
CA ALA A 395 -21.50 -9.47 22.62
C ALA A 395 -20.75 -10.61 23.34
N THR A 396 -19.72 -10.27 24.12
CA THR A 396 -18.92 -11.23 24.88
C THR A 396 -19.73 -11.89 25.99
N ALA A 397 -20.59 -11.12 26.69
CA ALA A 397 -21.49 -11.65 27.72
C ALA A 397 -22.51 -12.66 27.15
N ARG A 398 -22.84 -12.55 25.87
CA ARG A 398 -23.69 -13.52 25.14
C ARG A 398 -22.90 -14.70 24.55
N GLY A 399 -21.62 -14.84 24.88
CA GLY A 399 -20.74 -15.89 24.35
C GLY A 399 -20.21 -15.63 22.93
N GLY A 400 -20.41 -14.43 22.37
CA GLY A 400 -19.84 -14.04 21.09
C GLY A 400 -18.34 -13.79 21.20
N LYS A 401 -17.58 -14.13 20.16
CA LYS A 401 -16.15 -13.86 20.07
C LYS A 401 -15.90 -12.67 19.15
N VAL A 402 -15.16 -11.68 19.64
CA VAL A 402 -14.72 -10.53 18.83
C VAL A 402 -13.64 -11.01 17.88
N ARG A 403 -13.86 -10.80 16.58
CA ARG A 403 -12.88 -11.05 15.53
C ARG A 403 -11.90 -9.88 15.41
N ALA A 404 -12.46 -8.69 15.30
CA ALA A 404 -11.73 -7.42 15.30
C ALA A 404 -12.68 -6.29 15.70
N ALA A 405 -12.12 -5.20 16.23
CA ALA A 405 -12.85 -3.98 16.47
C ALA A 405 -11.99 -2.79 16.04
N TYR A 406 -12.63 -1.80 15.42
CA TYR A 406 -11.97 -0.66 14.79
C TYR A 406 -12.51 0.64 15.33
N ILE A 407 -11.61 1.58 15.61
CA ILE A 407 -11.90 2.92 16.12
C ILE A 407 -11.23 3.97 15.25
N PRO A 408 -11.73 5.21 15.21
CA PRO A 408 -10.93 6.36 14.78
C PRO A 408 -10.06 6.84 15.95
N ASP A 409 -8.78 7.08 15.70
CA ASP A 409 -7.89 7.80 16.62
C ASP A 409 -8.47 9.18 16.96
N ALA A 410 -8.49 9.54 18.25
CA ALA A 410 -9.15 10.74 18.74
C ALA A 410 -8.45 12.05 18.33
N GLU A 411 -7.16 12.01 17.97
CA GLU A 411 -6.39 13.18 17.55
C GLU A 411 -6.35 13.32 16.02
N LEU A 412 -6.04 12.22 15.33
CA LEU A 412 -5.74 12.18 13.91
C LEU A 412 -6.96 11.78 13.07
N GLY A 413 -7.89 11.02 13.65
CA GLY A 413 -9.02 10.40 12.97
C GLY A 413 -8.62 9.15 12.17
N THR A 414 -7.38 8.68 12.27
CA THR A 414 -6.91 7.48 11.57
C THR A 414 -7.60 6.24 12.15
N ARG A 415 -8.12 5.38 11.27
CA ARG A 415 -8.71 4.11 11.68
C ARG A 415 -7.65 3.16 12.27
N TRP A 416 -7.92 2.60 13.44
CA TRP A 416 -7.01 1.70 14.16
C TRP A 416 -7.73 0.55 14.88
N PHE A 417 -6.98 -0.45 15.33
CA PHE A 417 -7.51 -1.57 16.12
C PHE A 417 -7.81 -1.13 17.56
N ALA A 418 -9.02 -1.40 18.03
CA ALA A 418 -9.50 -1.00 19.36
C ALA A 418 -8.67 -1.64 20.50
N ASP A 419 -8.26 -2.89 20.35
CA ASP A 419 -7.47 -3.63 21.35
C ASP A 419 -5.97 -3.29 21.31
N LYS A 420 -5.54 -2.48 20.34
CA LYS A 420 -4.15 -2.01 20.16
C LYS A 420 -3.99 -0.51 20.38
N ALA A 421 -5.08 0.18 20.74
CA ALA A 421 -5.07 1.61 21.06
C ALA A 421 -4.69 1.85 22.53
N VAL A 422 -4.12 3.02 22.79
CA VAL A 422 -4.02 3.63 24.12
C VAL A 422 -5.36 4.27 24.44
N TRP A 423 -5.99 3.86 25.53
CA TRP A 423 -7.30 4.40 25.91
C TRP A 423 -7.14 5.46 27.00
N VAL A 424 -7.83 6.59 26.84
CA VAL A 424 -7.96 7.64 27.85
C VAL A 424 -9.41 7.70 28.31
N GLN A 425 -9.64 7.59 29.61
CA GLN A 425 -10.92 7.88 30.21
C GLN A 425 -11.02 9.38 30.49
N ASP A 426 -12.05 10.02 29.94
CA ASP A 426 -12.39 11.43 30.21
C ASP A 426 -13.86 11.53 30.63
N GLY A 427 -14.09 11.64 31.93
CA GLY A 427 -15.43 11.52 32.53
C GLY A 427 -16.11 10.19 32.16
N PRO A 428 -17.29 10.21 31.52
CA PRO A 428 -17.98 9.00 31.08
C PRO A 428 -17.47 8.44 29.73
N ASN A 429 -16.57 9.16 29.06
CA ASN A 429 -16.13 8.82 27.70
C ASN A 429 -14.79 8.09 27.71
N TYR A 430 -14.61 7.22 26.71
CA TYR A 430 -13.33 6.58 26.43
C TYR A 430 -12.85 7.02 25.05
N LEU A 431 -11.65 7.60 25.01
CA LEU A 431 -11.03 8.15 23.82
C LEU A 431 -9.83 7.28 23.43
N PRO A 432 -9.80 6.72 22.21
CA PRO A 432 -8.69 5.89 21.75
C PRO A 432 -7.63 6.72 21.03
N PHE A 433 -6.36 6.40 21.27
CA PHE A 433 -5.20 6.97 20.59
C PHE A 433 -4.34 5.83 20.03
N GLY A 434 -3.86 5.96 18.80
CA GLY A 434 -2.96 5.01 18.16
C GLY A 434 -1.57 5.04 18.77
N THR A 435 -1.12 6.19 19.29
CA THR A 435 0.21 6.36 19.88
C THR A 435 0.16 6.83 21.34
N PRO A 436 1.14 6.45 22.18
CA PRO A 436 1.30 7.02 23.51
C PRO A 436 1.50 8.55 23.49
N ALA A 437 2.22 9.06 22.48
CA ALA A 437 2.46 10.50 22.33
C ALA A 437 1.14 11.29 22.14
N GLY A 438 0.23 10.81 21.29
CA GLY A 438 -1.09 11.43 21.10
C GLY A 438 -1.92 11.45 22.39
N ALA A 439 -1.96 10.33 23.11
CA ALA A 439 -2.65 10.26 24.41
C ALA A 439 -2.05 11.25 25.43
N HIS A 440 -0.72 11.35 25.54
CA HIS A 440 -0.07 12.28 26.46
C HIS A 440 -0.33 13.75 26.11
N ARG A 441 -0.36 14.11 24.82
CA ARG A 441 -0.75 15.46 24.38
C ARG A 441 -2.18 15.79 24.83
N TYR A 442 -3.09 14.84 24.72
CA TYR A 442 -4.46 15.02 25.19
C TYR A 442 -4.54 15.22 26.71
N LEU A 443 -3.88 14.37 27.51
CA LEU A 443 -3.86 14.49 28.98
C LEU A 443 -3.31 15.84 29.45
N ALA A 444 -2.28 16.35 28.79
CA ALA A 444 -1.70 17.66 29.12
C ALA A 444 -2.71 18.81 28.97
N ALA A 445 -3.69 18.67 28.07
CA ALA A 445 -4.76 19.64 27.85
C ALA A 445 -6.02 19.38 28.70
N HIS A 446 -6.16 18.20 29.32
CA HIS A 446 -7.37 17.76 30.04
C HIS A 446 -7.01 17.20 31.43
N PRO A 447 -6.70 18.08 32.41
CA PRO A 447 -6.35 17.67 33.77
C PRO A 447 -7.59 17.08 34.48
N GLY A 448 -7.71 15.76 34.46
CA GLY A 448 -8.87 15.02 34.95
C GLY A 448 -9.08 13.71 34.20
N SER A 449 -8.53 13.61 32.99
CA SER A 449 -8.51 12.37 32.23
C SER A 449 -7.34 11.47 32.67
N ALA A 450 -7.45 10.16 32.42
CA ALA A 450 -6.42 9.18 32.77
C ALA A 450 -6.28 8.08 31.71
N ILE A 451 -5.05 7.61 31.48
CA ILE A 451 -4.84 6.41 30.65
C ILE A 451 -5.38 5.19 31.40
N VAL A 452 -6.12 4.36 30.67
CA VAL A 452 -6.63 3.07 31.12
C VAL A 452 -6.23 2.00 30.11
N ASN A 453 -6.03 0.77 30.57
CA ASN A 453 -5.83 -0.35 29.65
C ASN A 453 -7.16 -0.78 29.01
N TYR A 454 -7.08 -1.58 27.95
CA TYR A 454 -8.27 -1.99 27.20
C TYR A 454 -9.29 -2.79 28.03
N GLN A 455 -8.83 -3.63 28.98
CA GLN A 455 -9.73 -4.38 29.86
C GLN A 455 -10.46 -3.46 30.84
N GLN A 456 -9.77 -2.46 31.40
CA GLN A 456 -10.38 -1.43 32.22
C GLN A 456 -11.43 -0.62 31.43
N ALA A 457 -11.12 -0.26 30.17
CA ALA A 457 -12.06 0.45 29.30
C ALA A 457 -13.33 -0.38 28.99
N LEU A 458 -13.20 -1.71 28.89
CA LEU A 458 -14.34 -2.62 28.76
C LEU A 458 -15.16 -2.79 30.06
N GLY A 459 -14.67 -2.27 31.19
CA GLY A 459 -15.28 -2.44 32.52
C GLY A 459 -14.91 -3.76 33.21
N GLY A 460 -13.83 -4.42 32.79
CA GLY A 460 -13.27 -5.59 33.46
C GLY A 460 -12.40 -5.22 34.67
N SER A 461 -12.34 -6.12 35.65
CA SER A 461 -11.34 -6.10 36.73
C SER A 461 -9.98 -6.54 36.17
N VAL A 462 -8.88 -5.90 36.59
CA VAL A 462 -7.50 -6.25 36.19
C VAL A 462 -6.99 -7.45 37.00
#